data_AF-A0A916GFG8-F1
#
_entry.id   AF-A0A916GFG8-F1
#
_cell.length_a   1.000
_cell.length_b   1.000
_cell.length_c   1.000
_cell.angle_alpha   90.00
_cell.angle_beta   90.00
_cell.angle_gamma   90.00
#
_symmetry.space_group_name_H-M   'P 1'
#
loop_
_entity.id
_entity.type
_entity.pdbx_description
1 polymer ?
#
loop_
_entity_poly.entity_id
_entity_poly.type
_entity_poly.pdbx_seq_one_letter_code
_entity_poly.pdbx_strand_id
1 'polypeptide(L)'
;MRFTLYAANAHLINELYTVGAISEVLHNGFDIVLARLPDGEQVAFHFMERDIDVGLIQQILDENSAKQIHTLFILWGAMLLPNNGELYPPYDWMLALLTLYEDRIYGFDAEGPQAWIFPVHFHPQDQGIHRLIEYGEVVNFAHLRAETVIADGHNLRGRCRIAHFEAPRASAHQDHTGTPKGHRRFESGFIHTTRESFRILGISSDADLETVRKAYRSLAREFHPDVNPDAEANQQMQAINLAYARIMRLFDPE
;
A
#
# COMPACT_ATOMS: atom_id res chain seq x y z
N MET A 1 -10.26 10.74 -2.69
CA MET A 1 -9.00 11.38 -2.29
C MET A 1 -9.25 12.19 -1.03
N ARG A 2 -9.33 13.53 -1.00
CA ARG A 2 -9.46 14.26 0.30
C ARG A 2 -10.57 13.79 1.25
N PHE A 3 -11.72 13.37 0.74
CA PHE A 3 -12.81 12.81 1.56
C PHE A 3 -12.50 11.40 2.10
N THR A 4 -11.88 10.55 1.27
CA THR A 4 -11.43 9.19 1.60
C THR A 4 -10.40 9.22 2.73
N LEU A 5 -9.41 10.12 2.62
CA LEU A 5 -8.36 10.31 3.60
C LEU A 5 -8.92 10.85 4.94
N TYR A 6 -9.86 11.80 4.86
CA TYR A 6 -10.53 12.32 6.04
C TYR A 6 -11.32 11.22 6.78
N ALA A 7 -12.05 10.37 6.05
CA ALA A 7 -12.77 9.23 6.63
C ALA A 7 -11.81 8.22 7.26
N ALA A 8 -10.70 7.90 6.59
CA ALA A 8 -9.68 6.99 7.11
C ALA A 8 -9.02 7.52 8.39
N ASN A 9 -8.65 8.80 8.45
CA ASN A 9 -8.07 9.43 9.63
C ASN A 9 -9.07 9.45 10.79
N ALA A 10 -10.31 9.87 10.52
CA ALA A 10 -11.36 9.93 11.54
C ALA A 10 -11.66 8.54 12.10
N HIS A 11 -11.74 7.52 11.24
CA HIS A 11 -11.93 6.14 11.64
C HIS A 11 -10.76 5.63 12.50
N LEU A 12 -9.52 5.79 12.02
CA LEU A 12 -8.32 5.38 12.77
C LEU A 12 -8.31 6.02 14.18
N ILE A 13 -8.49 7.33 14.27
CA ILE A 13 -8.47 8.06 15.53
C ILE A 13 -9.58 7.55 16.46
N ASN A 14 -10.80 7.40 15.94
CA ASN A 14 -11.95 6.94 16.73
C ASN A 14 -11.73 5.53 17.29
N GLU A 15 -11.28 4.59 16.47
CA GLU A 15 -11.04 3.21 16.89
C GLU A 15 -9.90 3.14 17.91
N LEU A 16 -8.78 3.83 17.67
CA LEU A 16 -7.65 3.86 18.60
C LEU A 16 -8.02 4.45 19.96
N TYR A 17 -8.81 5.52 19.99
CA TYR A 17 -9.33 6.07 21.25
C TYR A 17 -10.27 5.12 21.96
N THR A 18 -11.19 4.49 21.22
CA THR A 18 -12.21 3.59 21.76
C THR A 18 -11.59 2.39 22.46
N VAL A 19 -10.53 1.82 21.89
CA VAL A 19 -9.81 0.68 22.47
C VAL A 19 -8.70 1.09 23.45
N GLY A 20 -8.49 2.39 23.67
CA GLY A 20 -7.45 2.93 24.56
C GLY A 20 -6.01 2.73 24.06
N ALA A 21 -5.82 2.52 22.75
CA ALA A 21 -4.50 2.39 22.14
C ALA A 21 -3.74 3.73 22.03
N ILE A 22 -4.45 4.85 22.10
CA ILE A 22 -3.88 6.19 22.20
C ILE A 22 -4.51 6.96 23.37
N SER A 23 -3.72 7.86 23.98
CA SER A 23 -4.16 8.75 25.05
C SER A 23 -4.50 10.16 24.56
N GLU A 24 -3.84 10.63 23.51
CA GLU A 24 -3.96 12.00 23.00
C GLU A 24 -3.61 12.06 21.50
N VAL A 25 -4.35 12.84 20.71
CA VAL A 25 -3.97 13.23 19.35
C VAL A 25 -3.24 14.58 19.43
N LEU A 26 -1.96 14.56 19.10
CA LEU A 26 -1.05 15.72 19.15
C LEU A 26 -1.13 16.56 17.87
N HIS A 27 -1.37 15.90 16.73
CA HIS A 27 -1.57 16.54 15.44
C HIS A 27 -2.53 15.70 14.60
N ASN A 28 -3.52 16.36 13.99
CA ASN A 28 -4.47 15.73 13.07
C ASN A 28 -4.39 16.42 11.70
N GLY A 29 -3.39 16.02 10.92
CA GLY A 29 -3.22 16.43 9.54
C GLY A 29 -3.98 15.50 8.59
N PHE A 30 -3.97 15.84 7.30
CA PHE A 30 -4.54 14.99 6.26
C PHE A 30 -3.67 13.76 6.00
N ASP A 31 -2.38 13.96 5.75
CA ASP A 31 -1.46 12.87 5.41
C ASP A 31 -0.77 12.28 6.66
N ILE A 32 -0.83 12.99 7.79
CA ILE A 32 -0.13 12.61 9.02
C ILE A 32 -1.03 12.81 10.23
N VAL A 33 -1.18 11.75 11.02
CA VAL A 33 -1.76 11.82 12.38
C VAL A 33 -0.66 11.51 13.38
N LEU A 34 -0.40 12.43 14.31
CA LEU A 34 0.53 12.22 15.43
C LEU A 34 -0.28 11.98 16.70
N ALA A 35 -0.03 10.86 17.38
CA ALA A 35 -0.70 10.50 18.62
C ALA A 35 0.28 10.08 19.71
N ARG A 36 -0.16 10.24 20.96
CA ARG A 36 0.54 9.77 22.16
C ARG A 36 -0.06 8.42 22.59
N LEU A 37 0.81 7.47 22.88
CA LEU A 37 0.46 6.16 23.43
C LEU A 37 0.24 6.27 24.95
N PRO A 38 -0.38 5.26 25.61
CA PRO A 38 -0.61 5.28 27.06
C PRO A 38 0.67 5.31 27.92
N ASP A 39 1.78 4.77 27.41
CA ASP A 39 3.09 4.79 28.06
C ASP A 39 3.85 6.12 27.87
N GLY A 40 3.27 7.07 27.13
CA GLY A 40 3.84 8.38 26.85
C GLY A 40 4.72 8.43 25.60
N GLU A 41 4.99 7.30 24.94
CA GLU A 41 5.65 7.29 23.63
C GLU A 41 4.73 7.90 22.55
N GLN A 42 5.29 8.24 21.40
CA GLN A 42 4.55 8.87 20.31
C GLN A 42 4.60 8.01 19.05
N VAL A 43 3.53 8.08 18.26
CA VAL A 43 3.39 7.40 16.98
C VAL A 43 2.89 8.38 15.92
N ALA A 44 3.53 8.38 14.77
CA ALA A 44 3.10 9.09 13.57
C ALA A 44 2.55 8.09 12.55
N PHE A 45 1.27 8.22 12.23
CA PHE A 45 0.60 7.48 11.16
C PHE A 45 0.70 8.30 9.88
N HIS A 46 1.39 7.75 8.89
CA HIS A 46 1.64 8.37 7.58
C HIS A 46 0.74 7.73 6.54
N PHE A 47 -0.30 8.46 6.13
CA PHE A 47 -1.21 8.04 5.08
C PHE A 47 -0.66 8.46 3.71
N MET A 48 -0.53 7.49 2.82
CA MET A 48 0.08 7.69 1.50
C MET A 48 -0.94 7.47 0.39
N GLU A 49 -1.25 8.54 -0.36
CA GLU A 49 -2.14 8.50 -1.53
C GLU A 49 -1.38 8.50 -2.87
N ARG A 50 -0.04 8.51 -2.84
CA ARG A 50 0.84 8.58 -4.02
C ARG A 50 2.08 7.73 -3.81
N ASP A 51 2.76 7.44 -4.92
CA ASP A 51 4.06 6.77 -4.90
C ASP A 51 5.02 7.47 -3.94
N ILE A 52 5.71 6.66 -3.15
CA ILE A 52 6.65 7.12 -2.14
C ILE A 52 8.07 6.74 -2.56
N ASP A 53 8.98 7.71 -2.48
CA ASP A 53 10.39 7.47 -2.75
C ASP A 53 11.09 6.87 -1.53
N VAL A 54 12.07 5.99 -1.77
CA VAL A 54 12.88 5.37 -0.71
C VAL A 54 13.59 6.43 0.13
N GLY A 55 14.15 7.47 -0.50
CA GLY A 55 14.83 8.55 0.20
C GLY A 55 13.90 9.30 1.15
N LEU A 56 12.65 9.52 0.74
CA LEU A 56 11.63 10.09 1.60
C LEU A 56 11.26 9.16 2.77
N ILE A 57 11.14 7.85 2.54
CA ILE A 57 10.92 6.86 3.61
C ILE A 57 12.05 6.96 4.65
N GLN A 58 13.31 6.90 4.20
CA GLN A 58 14.47 6.99 5.09
C GLN A 58 14.49 8.32 5.85
N GLN A 59 14.26 9.44 5.17
CA GLN A 59 14.20 10.76 5.80
C GLN A 59 13.14 10.81 6.91
N ILE A 60 11.92 10.34 6.63
CA ILE A 60 10.84 10.31 7.62
C ILE A 60 11.23 9.46 8.82
N LEU A 61 11.80 8.27 8.60
CA LEU A 61 12.22 7.38 9.67
C LEU A 61 13.34 7.97 10.52
N ASP A 62 14.32 8.61 9.89
CA ASP A 62 15.45 9.25 10.58
C ASP A 62 14.97 10.44 11.43
N GLU A 63 14.14 11.31 10.85
CA GLU A 63 13.60 12.47 11.55
C GLU A 63 12.70 12.06 12.74
N ASN A 64 11.83 11.07 12.55
CA ASN A 64 10.95 10.59 13.61
C ASN A 64 11.75 9.86 14.69
N SER A 65 12.70 9.01 14.31
CA SER A 65 13.55 8.28 15.27
C SER A 65 14.40 9.25 16.11
N ALA A 66 14.93 10.31 15.51
CA ALA A 66 15.66 11.37 16.23
C ALA A 66 14.77 12.07 17.27
N LYS A 67 13.47 12.21 16.99
CA LYS A 67 12.45 12.78 17.89
C LYS A 67 11.83 11.75 18.85
N GLN A 68 12.29 10.50 18.83
CA GLN A 68 11.71 9.38 19.59
C GLN A 68 10.23 9.11 19.23
N ILE A 69 9.86 9.34 17.98
CA ILE A 69 8.53 9.08 17.41
C ILE A 69 8.59 7.79 16.60
N HIS A 70 7.63 6.90 16.83
CA HIS A 70 7.45 5.68 16.04
C HIS A 70 6.69 5.97 14.75
N THR A 71 7.03 5.27 13.68
CA THR A 71 6.45 5.51 12.35
C THR A 71 5.63 4.32 11.86
N LEU A 72 4.39 4.57 11.42
CA LEU A 72 3.57 3.60 10.70
C LEU A 72 3.11 4.17 9.37
N PHE A 73 3.53 3.55 8.26
CA PHE A 73 3.04 3.88 6.92
C PHE A 73 1.76 3.09 6.59
N ILE A 74 0.74 3.79 6.09
CA ILE A 74 -0.54 3.22 5.68
C ILE A 74 -0.85 3.73 4.27
N LEU A 75 -0.92 2.82 3.31
CA LEU A 75 -1.02 3.14 1.89
C LEU A 75 -2.45 3.03 1.40
N TRP A 76 -2.83 3.85 0.43
CA TRP A 76 -4.12 3.69 -0.21
C TRP A 76 -4.16 2.39 -1.00
N GLY A 77 -5.00 1.44 -0.56
CA GLY A 77 -5.07 0.08 -1.09
C GLY A 77 -5.34 0.05 -2.59
N ALA A 78 -6.43 0.70 -3.02
CA ALA A 78 -6.86 0.71 -4.42
C ALA A 78 -5.85 1.31 -5.43
N MET A 79 -4.85 2.10 -4.98
CA MET A 79 -3.89 2.75 -5.88
C MET A 79 -2.46 2.25 -5.75
N LEU A 80 -2.03 1.88 -4.54
CA LEU A 80 -0.63 1.61 -4.26
C LEU A 80 -0.34 0.15 -3.95
N LEU A 81 -1.36 -0.67 -3.69
CA LEU A 81 -1.18 -2.07 -3.32
C LEU A 81 -1.60 -3.00 -4.47
N PRO A 82 -0.86 -4.11 -4.69
CA PRO A 82 -1.20 -5.09 -5.71
C PRO A 82 -2.47 -5.88 -5.34
N ASN A 83 -3.03 -6.61 -6.30
CA ASN A 83 -4.30 -7.33 -6.08
C ASN A 83 -4.10 -8.60 -5.25
N ASN A 84 -5.12 -8.98 -4.49
CA ASN A 84 -5.14 -10.24 -3.75
C ASN A 84 -4.99 -11.45 -4.70
N GLY A 85 -4.12 -12.40 -4.33
CA GLY A 85 -3.84 -13.62 -5.10
C GLY A 85 -2.87 -13.44 -6.27
N GLU A 86 -2.39 -12.22 -6.54
CA GLU A 86 -1.44 -11.94 -7.61
C GLU A 86 -0.02 -12.37 -7.24
N LEU A 87 0.76 -12.84 -8.22
CA LEU A 87 2.22 -12.92 -8.11
C LEU A 87 2.82 -11.60 -8.58
N TYR A 88 3.31 -10.81 -7.63
CA TYR A 88 3.70 -9.43 -7.88
C TYR A 88 5.19 -9.21 -7.58
N PRO A 89 5.98 -8.63 -8.50
CA PRO A 89 7.35 -8.21 -8.22
C PRO A 89 7.36 -6.84 -7.52
N PRO A 90 7.71 -6.74 -6.23
CA PRO A 90 7.63 -5.48 -5.49
C PRO A 90 8.65 -4.45 -5.98
N TYR A 91 8.25 -3.17 -6.02
CA TYR A 91 9.16 -2.06 -6.29
C TYR A 91 10.11 -1.80 -5.10
N ASP A 92 11.22 -1.09 -5.33
CA ASP A 92 12.24 -0.81 -4.32
C ASP A 92 11.69 -0.17 -3.04
N TRP A 93 10.74 0.76 -3.17
CA TRP A 93 10.10 1.39 -2.01
C TRP A 93 9.20 0.41 -1.24
N MET A 94 8.56 -0.54 -1.92
CA MET A 94 7.79 -1.60 -1.25
C MET A 94 8.74 -2.52 -0.50
N LEU A 95 9.86 -2.91 -1.10
CA LEU A 95 10.89 -3.74 -0.43
C LEU A 95 11.43 -3.05 0.83
N ALA A 96 11.56 -1.72 0.83
CA ALA A 96 11.93 -0.96 2.02
C ALA A 96 10.86 -1.09 3.13
N LEU A 97 9.57 -0.93 2.81
CA LEU A 97 8.49 -1.11 3.78
C LEU A 97 8.39 -2.57 4.26
N LEU A 98 8.57 -3.55 3.38
CA LEU A 98 8.58 -4.97 3.74
C LEU A 98 9.74 -5.32 4.69
N THR A 99 10.89 -4.63 4.55
CA THR A 99 12.02 -4.76 5.48
C THR A 99 11.65 -4.26 6.88
N LEU A 100 10.80 -3.24 6.99
CA LEU A 100 10.36 -2.70 8.28
C LEU A 100 9.30 -3.57 8.95
N TYR A 101 8.40 -4.15 8.16
CA TYR A 101 7.18 -4.76 8.67
C TYR A 101 7.11 -6.29 8.49
N GLU A 102 8.23 -6.95 8.20
CA GLU A 102 8.35 -8.42 8.15
C GLU A 102 7.42 -9.08 7.10
N ASP A 103 7.41 -8.57 5.86
CA ASP A 103 6.61 -9.06 4.72
C ASP A 103 5.14 -8.58 4.63
N ARG A 104 4.78 -7.47 5.27
CA ARG A 104 3.47 -6.83 5.05
C ARG A 104 3.55 -5.33 4.83
N ILE A 105 2.53 -4.78 4.19
CA ILE A 105 2.29 -3.34 4.06
C ILE A 105 0.87 -3.07 4.51
N TYR A 106 0.65 -2.02 5.29
CA TYR A 106 -0.71 -1.66 5.71
C TYR A 106 -1.39 -0.85 4.62
N GLY A 107 -2.58 -1.30 4.23
CA GLY A 107 -3.48 -0.62 3.34
C GLY A 107 -4.61 0.06 4.10
N PHE A 108 -5.21 1.08 3.49
CA PHE A 108 -6.52 1.58 3.85
C PHE A 108 -7.41 1.71 2.62
N ASP A 109 -8.71 1.52 2.83
CA ASP A 109 -9.77 1.87 1.89
C ASP A 109 -10.91 2.57 2.62
N ALA A 110 -11.73 3.33 1.87
CA ALA A 110 -12.90 3.98 2.43
C ALA A 110 -14.06 4.06 1.44
N GLU A 111 -15.26 3.77 1.94
CA GLU A 111 -16.53 3.89 1.24
C GLU A 111 -17.46 4.83 2.01
N GLY A 112 -17.66 6.03 1.47
CA GLY A 112 -18.43 7.06 2.16
C GLY A 112 -17.82 7.40 3.52
N PRO A 113 -18.56 7.30 4.64
CA PRO A 113 -18.04 7.57 5.98
C PRO A 113 -17.28 6.39 6.60
N GLN A 114 -17.29 5.22 5.97
CA GLN A 114 -16.65 4.01 6.49
C GLN A 114 -15.25 3.89 5.92
N ALA A 115 -14.29 3.48 6.74
CA ALA A 115 -12.94 3.20 6.32
C ALA A 115 -12.44 1.94 7.02
N TRP A 116 -11.44 1.30 6.42
CA TRP A 116 -10.83 0.08 6.92
C TRP A 116 -9.33 0.19 6.78
N ILE A 117 -8.60 -0.39 7.73
CA ILE A 117 -7.15 -0.55 7.67
C ILE A 117 -6.87 -2.05 7.78
N PHE A 118 -6.03 -2.56 6.89
CA PHE A 118 -5.78 -3.99 6.76
C PHE A 118 -4.31 -4.23 6.37
N PRO A 119 -3.69 -5.35 6.77
CA PRO A 119 -2.38 -5.73 6.26
C PRO A 119 -2.52 -6.40 4.89
N VAL A 120 -1.59 -6.11 3.98
CA VAL A 120 -1.37 -6.86 2.75
C VAL A 120 -0.05 -7.59 2.89
N HIS A 121 -0.11 -8.91 2.87
CA HIS A 121 1.02 -9.82 3.01
C HIS A 121 1.65 -10.11 1.65
N PHE A 122 2.97 -10.13 1.64
CA PHE A 122 3.79 -10.34 0.45
C PHE A 122 4.65 -11.59 0.64
N HIS A 123 4.06 -12.74 0.37
CA HIS A 123 4.69 -14.05 0.59
C HIS A 123 5.75 -14.33 -0.48
N PRO A 124 7.04 -14.47 -0.14
CA PRO A 124 8.09 -14.74 -1.12
C PRO A 124 7.82 -15.98 -1.96
N GLN A 125 7.93 -15.83 -3.28
CA GLN A 125 7.86 -16.91 -4.28
C GLN A 125 9.06 -16.79 -5.21
N ASP A 126 9.38 -17.84 -5.99
CA ASP A 126 10.44 -17.81 -7.00
C ASP A 126 11.78 -17.22 -6.51
N GLN A 127 12.31 -17.76 -5.40
CA GLN A 127 13.55 -17.25 -4.77
C GLN A 127 13.49 -15.78 -4.31
N GLY A 128 12.29 -15.23 -4.13
CA GLY A 128 12.05 -13.88 -3.62
C GLY A 128 11.84 -12.80 -4.69
N ILE A 129 11.85 -13.17 -5.97
CA ILE A 129 11.64 -12.22 -7.08
C ILE A 129 10.18 -11.77 -7.13
N HIS A 130 9.25 -12.72 -7.01
CA HIS A 130 7.82 -12.44 -6.94
C HIS A 130 7.32 -12.68 -5.53
N ARG A 131 6.20 -12.05 -5.21
CA ARG A 131 5.52 -12.26 -3.94
C ARG A 131 4.05 -12.54 -4.20
N LEU A 132 3.54 -13.63 -3.63
CA LEU A 132 2.11 -13.91 -3.63
C LEU A 132 1.44 -12.94 -2.66
N ILE A 133 0.48 -12.20 -3.17
CA ILE A 133 -0.22 -11.18 -2.41
C ILE A 133 -1.42 -11.78 -1.69
N GLU A 134 -1.52 -11.53 -0.38
CA GLU A 134 -2.65 -11.95 0.44
C GLU A 134 -3.15 -10.81 1.31
N TYR A 135 -4.42 -10.45 1.16
CA TYR A 135 -5.06 -9.43 1.98
C TYR A 135 -5.51 -10.06 3.30
N GLY A 136 -5.10 -9.46 4.41
CA GLY A 136 -5.53 -9.86 5.74
C GLY A 136 -6.84 -9.20 6.15
N GLU A 137 -7.35 -9.63 7.32
CA GLU A 137 -8.52 -9.01 7.93
C GLU A 137 -8.23 -7.58 8.43
N VAL A 138 -9.30 -6.82 8.68
CA VAL A 138 -9.21 -5.49 9.29
C VAL A 138 -8.41 -5.57 10.58
N VAL A 139 -7.46 -4.66 10.76
CA VAL A 139 -6.56 -4.66 11.92
C VAL A 139 -7.33 -4.55 13.22
N ASN A 140 -6.88 -5.28 14.24
CA ASN A 140 -7.34 -5.03 15.59
C ASN A 140 -6.56 -3.83 16.17
N PHE A 141 -7.22 -2.70 16.33
CA PHE A 141 -6.61 -1.47 16.82
C PHE A 141 -6.00 -1.59 18.23
N ALA A 142 -6.49 -2.51 19.07
CA ALA A 142 -5.91 -2.77 20.40
C ALA A 142 -4.52 -3.45 20.32
N HIS A 143 -4.17 -3.98 19.15
CA HIS A 143 -2.88 -4.61 18.89
C HIS A 143 -1.85 -3.64 18.28
N LEU A 144 -2.09 -2.33 18.37
CA LEU A 144 -1.05 -1.35 18.06
C LEU A 144 0.16 -1.58 18.99
N ARG A 145 1.33 -1.71 18.39
CA ARG A 145 2.61 -1.84 19.11
C ARG A 145 3.62 -0.88 18.50
N ALA A 146 4.52 -0.42 19.36
CA ALA A 146 5.66 0.40 19.02
C ALA A 146 6.94 -0.37 19.35
N GLU A 147 7.90 -0.38 18.43
CA GLU A 147 9.17 -1.04 18.67
C GLU A 147 10.31 -0.39 17.87
N THR A 148 11.54 -0.83 18.17
CA THR A 148 12.72 -0.43 17.41
C THR A 148 13.25 -1.59 16.60
N VAL A 149 13.30 -1.42 15.29
CA VAL A 149 13.85 -2.40 14.34
C VAL A 149 15.20 -1.94 13.79
N ILE A 150 16.02 -2.90 13.37
CA ILE A 150 17.24 -2.63 12.60
C ILE A 150 16.92 -2.98 11.15
N ALA A 151 16.76 -1.95 10.32
CA ALA A 151 16.65 -2.13 8.88
C ALA A 151 18.04 -2.44 8.31
N ASP A 152 18.16 -3.55 7.59
CA ASP A 152 19.36 -3.93 6.83
C ASP A 152 18.94 -4.46 5.45
N GLY A 153 18.21 -3.61 4.72
CA GLY A 153 17.65 -3.91 3.42
C GLY A 153 18.43 -3.28 2.27
N HIS A 154 18.04 -3.64 1.04
CA HIS A 154 18.73 -3.20 -0.18
C HIS A 154 18.78 -1.68 -0.35
N ASN A 155 17.83 -0.94 0.24
CA ASN A 155 17.73 0.52 0.11
C ASN A 155 17.28 1.23 1.40
N LEU A 156 17.22 0.52 2.53
CA LEU A 156 16.84 1.07 3.84
C LEU A 156 17.77 0.54 4.91
N ARG A 157 18.39 1.43 5.69
CA ARG A 157 19.39 1.04 6.68
C ARG A 157 19.25 1.82 7.97
N GLY A 158 19.64 1.16 9.05
CA GLY A 158 19.80 1.80 10.36
C GLY A 158 18.73 1.41 11.36
N ARG A 159 18.76 2.10 12.50
CA ARG A 159 17.87 1.82 13.62
C ARG A 159 16.64 2.71 13.50
N CYS A 160 15.48 2.10 13.26
CA CYS A 160 14.22 2.79 13.02
C CYS A 160 13.23 2.50 14.14
N ARG A 161 12.52 3.53 14.63
CA ARG A 161 11.35 3.38 15.50
C ARG A 161 10.11 3.22 14.63
N ILE A 162 9.46 2.06 14.70
CA ILE A 162 8.26 1.76 13.93
C ILE A 162 7.08 1.47 14.83
N ALA A 163 5.88 1.54 14.27
CA ALA A 163 4.70 0.95 14.85
C ALA A 163 4.00 0.06 13.83
N HIS A 164 3.22 -0.88 14.33
CA HIS A 164 2.51 -1.86 13.54
C HIS A 164 1.35 -2.48 14.34
N PHE A 165 0.49 -3.26 13.68
CA PHE A 165 -0.55 -4.05 14.33
C PHE A 165 -0.14 -5.53 14.37
N GLU A 166 -0.12 -6.15 15.54
CA GLU A 166 0.15 -7.59 15.66
C GLU A 166 -1.01 -8.40 15.05
N ALA A 167 -0.69 -9.40 14.21
CA ALA A 167 -1.71 -10.29 13.67
C ALA A 167 -2.43 -11.05 14.80
N PRO A 168 -3.73 -11.36 14.68
CA PRO A 168 -4.36 -12.33 15.57
C PRO A 168 -3.56 -13.63 15.48
N ARG A 169 -3.03 -14.14 16.60
CA ARG A 169 -2.36 -15.45 16.63
C ARG A 169 -3.38 -16.55 16.32
N ALA A 170 -3.54 -16.89 15.05
CA ALA A 170 -4.07 -18.18 14.63
C ALA A 170 -2.92 -19.21 14.69
N SER A 171 -3.21 -20.36 15.28
CA SER A 171 -2.26 -21.42 15.60
C SER A 171 -1.40 -21.91 14.44
N ALA A 172 -0.20 -22.36 14.80
CA ALA A 172 0.81 -23.04 13.99
C ALA A 172 0.29 -24.06 12.95
N HIS A 173 0.88 -24.04 11.75
CA HIS A 173 1.15 -25.21 10.88
C HIS A 173 2.17 -24.78 9.82
N GLN A 174 3.48 -25.00 10.03
CA GLN A 174 4.25 -26.21 9.74
C GLN A 174 4.53 -26.43 8.24
N ASP A 175 5.82 -26.30 7.91
CA ASP A 175 6.58 -26.81 6.77
C ASP A 175 5.84 -27.74 5.81
N HIS A 176 5.73 -27.34 4.54
CA HIS A 176 5.62 -28.31 3.43
C HIS A 176 6.54 -27.94 2.26
N THR A 177 7.62 -28.71 2.22
CA THR A 177 8.43 -29.00 1.02
C THR A 177 7.55 -29.68 -0.03
N GLY A 178 7.54 -29.14 -1.25
CA GLY A 178 6.81 -29.76 -2.36
C GLY A 178 7.13 -29.09 -3.69
N THR A 179 8.04 -29.68 -4.46
CA THR A 179 8.20 -29.38 -5.88
C THR A 179 6.93 -29.78 -6.64
N PRO A 180 6.54 -29.03 -7.68
CA PRO A 180 6.26 -29.74 -8.92
C PRO A 180 6.82 -29.08 -10.19
N LYS A 181 7.28 -29.99 -11.04
CA LYS A 181 7.63 -29.88 -12.45
C LYS A 181 6.65 -29.05 -13.29
N GLY A 182 7.25 -28.17 -14.11
CA GLY A 182 6.95 -27.85 -15.51
C GLY A 182 5.52 -27.86 -16.02
N HIS A 183 5.10 -26.76 -16.65
CA HIS A 183 4.91 -26.67 -18.11
C HIS A 183 4.53 -25.25 -18.55
N ARG A 184 5.06 -24.87 -19.71
CA ARG A 184 4.62 -23.85 -20.67
C ARG A 184 4.72 -22.37 -20.27
N ARG A 185 5.83 -21.79 -20.73
CA ARG A 185 5.94 -20.51 -21.46
C ARG A 185 4.56 -19.97 -21.89
N PHE A 186 4.03 -19.01 -21.14
CA PHE A 186 3.02 -18.08 -21.65
C PHE A 186 3.75 -16.82 -22.08
N GLU A 187 3.96 -16.71 -23.38
CA GLU A 187 4.19 -15.43 -24.04
C GLU A 187 2.93 -14.58 -23.82
N SER A 188 3.02 -13.52 -23.01
CA SER A 188 1.95 -12.53 -22.89
C SER A 188 2.40 -11.23 -23.52
N GLY A 189 1.78 -10.90 -24.65
CA GLY A 189 1.97 -9.63 -25.35
C GLY A 189 1.38 -8.50 -24.53
N PHE A 190 2.22 -7.63 -24.00
CA PHE A 190 1.82 -6.41 -23.29
C PHE A 190 2.34 -5.17 -24.03
N ILE A 191 1.37 -4.37 -24.50
CA ILE A 191 1.38 -2.95 -24.92
C ILE A 191 2.77 -2.34 -25.24
N HIS A 192 3.02 -2.11 -26.53
CA HIS A 192 4.33 -1.64 -27.00
C HIS A 192 4.53 -0.11 -27.09
N THR A 193 3.50 0.76 -26.93
CA THR A 193 3.70 2.21 -27.14
C THR A 193 2.85 3.12 -26.25
N THR A 194 3.34 4.33 -25.98
CA THR A 194 2.63 5.41 -25.27
C THR A 194 1.29 5.78 -25.93
N ARG A 195 1.23 5.73 -27.26
CA ARG A 195 0.01 6.02 -28.03
C ARG A 195 -1.12 5.03 -27.73
N GLU A 196 -0.75 3.77 -27.48
CA GLU A 196 -1.68 2.71 -27.12
C GLU A 196 -2.24 2.92 -25.70
N SER A 197 -1.44 3.47 -24.78
CA SER A 197 -1.90 3.81 -23.44
C SER A 197 -3.01 4.87 -23.45
N PHE A 198 -2.89 5.94 -24.25
CA PHE A 198 -3.97 6.94 -24.37
C PHE A 198 -5.26 6.33 -24.95
N ARG A 199 -5.11 5.41 -25.91
CA ARG A 199 -6.23 4.68 -26.52
C ARG A 199 -6.98 3.81 -25.51
N ILE A 200 -6.26 3.14 -24.61
CA ILE A 200 -6.84 2.30 -23.54
C ILE A 200 -7.63 3.14 -22.54
N LEU A 201 -7.15 4.34 -22.20
CA LEU A 201 -7.91 5.27 -21.36
C LEU A 201 -9.06 5.98 -22.12
N GLY A 202 -9.24 5.71 -23.41
CA GLY A 202 -10.31 6.32 -24.22
C GLY A 202 -10.14 7.82 -24.44
N ILE A 203 -8.90 8.31 -24.38
CA ILE A 203 -8.57 9.74 -24.48
C ILE A 203 -7.56 10.01 -25.58
N SER A 204 -7.48 11.27 -26.02
CA SER A 204 -6.53 11.67 -27.05
C SER A 204 -5.09 11.76 -26.52
N SER A 205 -4.09 11.58 -27.40
CA SER A 205 -2.67 11.64 -27.02
C SER A 205 -2.16 13.04 -26.66
N ASP A 206 -2.95 14.07 -26.93
CA ASP A 206 -2.76 15.46 -26.51
C ASP A 206 -3.59 15.83 -25.27
N ALA A 207 -4.25 14.85 -24.64
CA ALA A 207 -5.05 15.07 -23.43
C ALA A 207 -4.16 15.60 -22.29
N ASP A 208 -4.67 16.60 -21.57
CA ASP A 208 -3.99 17.13 -20.40
C ASP A 208 -4.03 16.15 -19.20
N LEU A 209 -3.18 16.43 -18.21
CA LEU A 209 -3.05 15.61 -17.01
C LEU A 209 -4.39 15.45 -16.25
N GLU A 210 -5.24 16.47 -16.24
CA GLU A 210 -6.56 16.41 -15.60
C GLU A 210 -7.50 15.45 -16.33
N THR A 211 -7.49 15.47 -17.66
CA THR A 211 -8.26 14.58 -18.52
C THR A 211 -7.81 13.13 -18.37
N VAL A 212 -6.50 12.88 -18.32
CA VAL A 212 -5.93 11.54 -18.06
C VAL A 212 -6.41 10.99 -16.72
N ARG A 213 -6.33 11.80 -15.65
CA ARG A 213 -6.81 11.42 -14.31
C ARG A 213 -8.31 11.19 -14.26
N LYS A 214 -9.09 12.00 -14.97
CA LYS A 214 -10.55 11.87 -15.02
C LYS A 214 -10.97 10.58 -15.73
N ALA A 215 -10.36 10.27 -16.87
CA ALA A 215 -10.64 9.06 -17.63
C ALA A 215 -10.28 7.80 -16.83
N TYR A 216 -9.09 7.79 -16.24
CA TYR A 216 -8.66 6.71 -15.36
C TYR A 216 -9.65 6.44 -14.22
N ARG A 217 -10.06 7.47 -13.48
CA ARG A 217 -11.03 7.32 -12.37
C ARG A 217 -12.41 6.84 -12.81
N SER A 218 -12.81 7.12 -14.05
CA SER A 218 -14.08 6.63 -14.60
C SER A 218 -13.98 5.14 -14.87
N LEU A 219 -12.93 4.73 -15.60
CA LEU A 219 -12.68 3.36 -15.98
C LEU A 219 -12.39 2.47 -14.75
N ALA A 220 -11.63 2.98 -13.78
CA ALA A 220 -11.34 2.26 -12.55
C ALA A 220 -12.59 1.96 -11.71
N ARG A 221 -13.64 2.79 -11.80
CA ARG A 221 -14.93 2.52 -11.15
C ARG A 221 -15.79 1.53 -11.93
N GLU A 222 -15.69 1.55 -13.24
CA GLU A 222 -16.47 0.69 -14.15
C GLU A 222 -15.96 -0.75 -14.17
N PHE A 223 -14.65 -0.92 -14.08
CA PHE A 223 -13.97 -2.22 -14.13
C PHE A 223 -13.48 -2.71 -12.77
N HIS A 224 -13.95 -2.10 -11.67
CA HIS A 224 -13.52 -2.49 -10.32
C HIS A 224 -13.90 -3.96 -10.03
N PRO A 225 -12.99 -4.78 -9.47
CA PRO A 225 -13.27 -6.20 -9.20
C PRO A 225 -14.48 -6.41 -8.28
N ASP A 226 -14.74 -5.49 -7.35
CA ASP A 226 -15.91 -5.58 -6.46
C ASP A 226 -17.26 -5.33 -7.16
N VAL A 227 -17.27 -4.60 -8.30
CA VAL A 227 -18.51 -4.40 -9.09
C VAL A 227 -18.55 -5.28 -10.34
N ASN A 228 -17.39 -5.79 -10.76
CA ASN A 228 -17.22 -6.55 -11.99
C ASN A 228 -16.19 -7.68 -11.76
N PRO A 229 -16.61 -8.81 -11.16
CA PRO A 229 -15.71 -9.92 -10.80
C PRO A 229 -15.28 -10.78 -11.99
N ASP A 230 -15.67 -10.40 -13.21
CA ASP A 230 -15.37 -11.13 -14.43
C ASP A 230 -13.88 -11.05 -14.79
N ALA A 231 -13.32 -12.17 -15.26
CA ALA A 231 -11.92 -12.26 -15.68
C ALA A 231 -11.56 -11.26 -16.80
N GLU A 232 -12.54 -10.90 -17.65
CA GLU A 232 -12.37 -9.90 -18.71
C GLU A 232 -12.31 -8.47 -18.15
N ALA A 233 -13.14 -8.13 -17.16
CA ALA A 233 -13.09 -6.84 -16.49
C ALA A 233 -11.77 -6.64 -15.73
N ASN A 234 -11.24 -7.71 -15.16
CA ASN A 234 -9.92 -7.70 -14.53
C ASN A 234 -8.78 -7.45 -15.54
N GLN A 235 -8.82 -8.12 -16.70
CA GLN A 235 -7.86 -7.85 -17.79
C GLN A 235 -7.94 -6.40 -18.30
N GLN A 236 -9.15 -5.84 -18.38
CA GLN A 236 -9.35 -4.43 -18.74
C GLN A 236 -8.77 -3.50 -17.68
N MET A 237 -9.04 -3.74 -16.40
CA MET A 237 -8.49 -2.96 -15.30
C MET A 237 -6.95 -2.97 -15.31
N GLN A 238 -6.34 -4.12 -15.56
CA GLN A 238 -4.88 -4.23 -15.68
C GLN A 238 -4.33 -3.37 -16.82
N ALA A 239 -4.99 -3.38 -17.99
CA ALA A 239 -4.61 -2.53 -19.11
C ALA A 239 -4.76 -1.04 -18.77
N ILE A 240 -5.84 -0.65 -18.07
CA ILE A 240 -6.14 0.72 -17.64
C ILE A 240 -5.06 1.23 -16.67
N ASN A 241 -4.68 0.43 -15.68
CA ASN A 241 -3.64 0.77 -14.69
C ASN A 241 -2.28 0.96 -15.36
N LEU A 242 -1.87 0.02 -16.21
CA LEU A 242 -0.58 0.09 -16.92
C LEU A 242 -0.53 1.28 -17.91
N ALA A 243 -1.64 1.55 -18.60
CA ALA A 243 -1.77 2.69 -19.49
C ALA A 243 -1.64 4.02 -18.75
N TYR A 244 -2.33 4.16 -17.62
CA TYR A 244 -2.26 5.35 -16.78
C TYR A 244 -0.84 5.60 -16.26
N ALA A 245 -0.18 4.58 -15.71
CA ALA A 245 1.19 4.68 -15.21
C ALA A 245 2.18 5.14 -16.30
N ARG A 246 2.06 4.63 -17.53
CA ARG A 246 2.93 5.03 -18.64
C ARG A 246 2.66 6.46 -19.12
N ILE A 247 1.41 6.92 -19.13
CA ILE A 247 1.08 8.30 -19.49
C ILE A 247 1.59 9.27 -18.43
N MET A 248 1.47 8.94 -17.14
CA MET A 248 1.95 9.79 -16.04
C MET A 248 3.45 10.11 -16.16
N ARG A 249 4.27 9.14 -16.61
CA ARG A 249 5.71 9.34 -16.85
C ARG A 249 6.04 10.37 -17.95
N LEU A 250 5.07 10.79 -18.76
CA LEU A 250 5.26 11.87 -19.74
C LEU A 250 5.07 13.26 -19.11
N PHE A 251 4.29 13.34 -18.04
CA PHE A 251 3.95 14.60 -17.38
C PHE A 251 4.92 14.96 -16.25
N ASP A 252 5.67 13.99 -15.74
CA ASP A 252 6.84 14.17 -14.88
C ASP A 252 8.08 13.59 -15.59
N PRO A 253 8.71 14.35 -16.52
CA PRO A 253 10.02 13.98 -17.02
C PRO A 253 11.04 14.11 -15.88
N GLU A 254 11.84 13.05 -15.66
CA GLU A 254 12.97 13.04 -14.71
C GLU A 254 13.89 14.26 -14.84
#